data_AF-U5S269-F1
#
_entry.id   AF-U5S269-F1
#
_cell.length_a   1.000
_cell.length_b   1.000
_cell.length_c   1.000
_cell.angle_alpha   90.00
_cell.angle_beta   90.00
_cell.angle_gamma   90.00
#
_symmetry.space_group_name_H-M   'P 1'
#
loop_
_entity.id
_entity.type
_entity.pdbx_description
1 polymer ?
#
loop_
_entity_poly.entity_id
_entity_poly.type
_entity_poly.pdbx_seq_one_letter_code
_entity_poly.pdbx_strand_id
1 'polypeptide(L)'
;EWLGTSKIVGPIQRSSEYDSGFTLALRGLLGEKARWGFLTQTKRYPLTDGIGWAIATVSPDEICIGVPNAEKLPIPDPEQMSQHMKDVAYYLRAD
;
A
#
# COMPACT_ATOMS: atom_id res chain seq x y z
N GLU A 1 14.30 15.36 -14.78
CA GLU A 1 14.36 13.88 -14.79
C GLU A 1 13.15 13.34 -15.54
N TRP A 2 13.22 12.14 -16.10
CA TRP A 2 12.06 11.50 -16.75
C TRP A 2 11.59 10.34 -15.88
N LEU A 3 10.28 10.25 -15.65
CA LEU A 3 9.62 9.10 -15.04
C LEU A 3 8.93 8.32 -16.15
N GLY A 4 9.61 7.29 -16.67
CA GLY A 4 9.16 6.58 -17.86
C GLY A 4 9.00 7.53 -19.04
N THR A 5 7.79 7.66 -19.57
CA THR A 5 7.48 8.50 -20.73
C THR A 5 7.09 9.94 -20.39
N SER A 6 7.06 10.32 -19.11
CA SER A 6 6.68 11.66 -18.67
C SER A 6 7.85 12.43 -18.07
N LYS A 7 7.91 13.74 -18.32
CA LYS A 7 8.95 14.61 -17.78
C LYS A 7 8.58 15.10 -16.39
N ILE A 8 9.46 14.87 -15.42
CA ILE A 8 9.37 15.50 -14.10
C ILE A 8 9.81 16.96 -14.26
N VAL A 9 8.90 17.89 -13.96
CA VAL A 9 9.14 19.34 -14.00
C VAL A 9 9.17 19.91 -12.59
N GLY A 10 10.32 20.47 -12.20
CA GLY A 10 10.49 21.11 -10.91
C GLY A 10 10.60 20.13 -9.72
N PRO A 11 10.69 20.68 -8.50
CA PRO A 11 10.73 19.87 -7.28
C PRO A 11 9.36 19.24 -6.98
N ILE A 12 9.35 17.97 -6.58
CA ILE A 12 8.13 17.27 -6.16
C ILE A 12 7.85 17.62 -4.69
N GLN A 13 6.71 18.27 -4.43
CA GLN A 13 6.28 18.59 -3.07
C GLN A 13 5.77 17.35 -2.35
N ARG A 14 6.13 17.21 -1.07
CA ARG A 14 5.60 16.14 -0.21
C ARG A 14 4.18 16.52 0.23
N SER A 15 3.22 15.64 0.03
CA SER A 15 1.85 15.78 0.54
C SER A 15 1.64 14.93 1.79
N SER A 16 0.70 15.33 2.64
CA SER A 16 0.26 14.49 3.76
C SER A 16 -0.75 13.45 3.30
N GLU A 17 -0.72 12.25 3.88
CA GLU A 17 -1.78 11.26 3.69
C GLU A 17 -3.14 11.75 4.22
N TYR A 18 -3.12 12.69 5.17
CA TYR A 18 -4.30 13.38 5.68
C TYR A 18 -5.05 14.19 4.62
N ASP A 19 -4.35 14.58 3.55
CA ASP A 19 -4.89 15.34 2.42
C ASP A 19 -5.42 14.42 1.31
N SER A 20 -5.29 13.09 1.45
CA SER A 20 -5.85 12.14 0.48
C SER A 20 -7.38 12.21 0.49
N GLY A 21 -8.00 12.01 -0.67
CA GLY A 21 -9.47 12.09 -0.80
C GLY A 21 -10.22 11.16 0.16
N PHE A 22 -9.69 9.96 0.42
CA PHE A 22 -10.30 9.04 1.39
C PHE A 22 -10.15 9.51 2.82
N THR A 23 -8.99 10.03 3.21
CA THR A 23 -8.79 10.57 4.57
C THR A 23 -9.65 11.81 4.81
N LEU A 24 -9.81 12.68 3.80
CA LEU A 24 -10.73 13.81 3.86
C LEU A 24 -12.20 13.35 4.04
N ALA A 25 -12.63 12.31 3.32
CA ALA A 25 -13.96 11.72 3.46
C ALA A 25 -14.19 11.10 4.86
N LEU A 26 -13.23 10.30 5.34
CA LEU A 26 -13.28 9.67 6.66
C LEU A 26 -13.38 10.69 7.80
N ARG A 27 -12.65 11.81 7.67
CA ARG A 27 -12.68 12.94 8.62
C ARG A 27 -13.95 13.78 8.51
N GLY A 28 -14.86 13.48 7.58
CA GLY A 28 -16.11 14.21 7.38
C GLY A 28 -15.97 15.54 6.64
N LEU A 29 -14.78 15.87 6.13
CA LEU A 29 -14.52 17.15 5.45
C LEU A 29 -15.20 17.24 4.07
N LEU A 30 -15.62 16.10 3.52
CA LEU A 30 -16.37 15.99 2.26
C LEU A 30 -17.87 15.71 2.48
N GLY A 31 -18.35 15.87 3.71
CA GLY A 31 -19.74 15.66 4.11
C GLY A 31 -20.10 14.22 4.47
N GLU A 32 -21.22 14.07 5.18
CA GLU A 32 -21.65 12.80 5.77
C GLU A 32 -21.91 11.70 4.72
N LYS A 33 -22.44 12.05 3.55
CA LYS A 33 -22.66 11.07 2.48
C LYS A 33 -21.35 10.41 2.02
N ALA A 34 -20.28 11.20 1.87
CA ALA A 34 -18.97 10.68 1.48
C ALA A 34 -18.37 9.81 2.59
N ARG A 35 -18.47 10.27 3.84
CA ARG A 35 -18.00 9.54 5.03
C ARG A 35 -18.67 8.17 5.17
N TRP A 36 -20.01 8.14 5.18
CA TRP A 36 -20.76 6.88 5.26
C TRP A 36 -20.62 6.04 4.02
N GLY A 37 -20.48 6.66 2.85
CA GLY A 37 -20.12 5.99 1.61
C GLY A 37 -18.87 5.13 1.77
N PHE A 38 -17.79 5.74 2.26
CA PHE A 38 -16.53 5.06 2.49
C PHE A 38 -16.61 3.99 3.59
N LEU A 39 -17.21 4.30 4.74
CA LEU A 39 -17.28 3.36 5.88
C LEU A 39 -18.12 2.11 5.62
N THR A 40 -19.09 2.20 4.70
CA THR A 40 -20.04 1.11 4.44
C THR A 40 -19.74 0.34 3.15
N GLN A 41 -18.99 0.90 2.19
CA GLN A 41 -18.88 0.33 0.84
C GLN A 41 -18.44 -1.14 0.82
N THR A 42 -17.46 -1.51 1.65
CA THR A 42 -16.89 -2.86 1.68
C THR A 42 -17.87 -3.89 2.23
N LYS A 43 -18.85 -3.46 3.03
CA LYS A 43 -19.85 -4.32 3.69
C LYS A 43 -21.13 -4.49 2.87
N ARG A 44 -21.23 -3.87 1.69
CA ARG A 44 -22.43 -3.91 0.86
C ARG A 44 -22.62 -5.24 0.12
N TYR A 45 -21.57 -6.04 0.01
CA TYR A 45 -21.61 -7.31 -0.70
C TYR A 45 -20.83 -8.40 0.06
N PRO A 46 -21.34 -9.64 0.17
CA PRO A 46 -20.71 -10.69 0.98
C PRO A 46 -19.26 -11.01 0.57
N LEU A 47 -18.95 -10.95 -0.73
CA LEU A 47 -17.60 -11.21 -1.21
C LEU A 47 -16.60 -10.14 -0.72
N THR A 48 -16.98 -8.86 -0.80
CA THR A 48 -16.11 -7.77 -0.35
C THR A 48 -15.97 -7.75 1.15
N ASP A 49 -17.02 -8.12 1.89
CA ASP A 49 -16.97 -8.27 3.34
C ASP A 49 -16.01 -9.40 3.74
N GLY A 50 -16.12 -10.56 3.10
CA GLY A 50 -15.21 -11.70 3.32
C GLY A 50 -13.74 -11.37 3.01
N ILE A 51 -13.48 -10.67 1.90
CA ILE A 51 -12.13 -10.21 1.55
C ILE A 51 -11.61 -9.20 2.59
N GLY A 52 -12.48 -8.32 3.11
CA GLY A 52 -12.13 -7.34 4.14
C GLY A 52 -11.53 -7.97 5.39
N TRP A 53 -12.03 -9.13 5.83
CA TRP A 53 -11.48 -9.86 6.97
C TRP A 53 -10.04 -10.34 6.74
N ALA A 54 -9.76 -10.87 5.54
CA ALA A 54 -8.41 -11.30 5.18
C ALA A 54 -7.43 -10.12 5.15
N ILE A 55 -7.84 -8.99 4.53
CA ILE A 55 -7.03 -7.77 4.47
C ILE A 55 -6.73 -7.23 5.87
N ALA A 56 -7.73 -7.15 6.75
CA ALA A 56 -7.56 -6.64 8.10
C ALA A 56 -6.56 -7.44 8.95
N THR A 57 -6.33 -8.71 8.61
CA THR A 57 -5.40 -9.59 9.33
C THR A 57 -3.95 -9.37 8.91
N VAL A 58 -3.69 -8.96 7.67
CA VAL A 58 -2.32 -8.86 7.10
C VAL A 58 -1.82 -7.44 6.90
N SER A 59 -2.67 -6.44 7.14
CA SER A 59 -2.37 -5.00 7.03
C SER A 59 -1.92 -4.28 8.31
N PRO A 60 -1.99 -4.83 9.54
CA PRO A 60 -1.47 -4.14 10.72
C PRO A 60 0.04 -3.89 10.64
N ASP A 61 0.49 -2.77 11.20
CA ASP A 61 1.90 -2.38 11.24
C ASP A 61 2.78 -3.46 11.87
N GLU A 62 2.28 -4.20 12.87
CA GLU A 62 3.01 -5.28 13.52
C GLU A 62 3.30 -6.48 12.60
N ILE A 63 2.51 -6.62 11.53
CA ILE A 63 2.72 -7.64 10.49
C ILE A 63 3.61 -7.10 9.38
N CYS A 64 3.46 -5.82 9.01
CA CYS A 64 4.21 -5.19 7.93
C CYS A 64 5.61 -4.71 8.34
N ILE A 65 5.81 -4.42 9.62
CA ILE A 65 7.03 -3.86 10.20
C ILE A 65 7.56 -4.84 11.24
N GLY A 66 8.84 -5.20 11.11
CA GLY A 66 9.49 -6.12 12.01
C GLY A 66 10.94 -5.74 12.31
N VAL A 67 11.49 -6.36 13.35
CA VAL A 67 12.92 -6.23 13.67
C VAL A 67 13.71 -7.08 12.67
N PRO A 68 14.70 -6.50 11.95
CA PRO A 68 15.54 -7.28 11.05
C PRO A 68 16.26 -8.42 11.79
N ASN A 69 16.40 -9.58 11.15
CA ASN A 69 17.13 -10.71 11.73
C ASN A 69 18.55 -10.28 12.14
N ALA A 70 18.98 -10.68 13.35
CA ALA A 70 20.30 -10.40 13.89
C ALA A 70 21.40 -11.13 13.11
N GLU A 71 21.11 -12.36 12.67
CA GLU A 71 21.99 -13.12 11.79
C GLU A 71 21.66 -12.75 10.34
N LYS A 72 22.54 -11.96 9.72
CA LYS A 72 22.39 -11.55 8.32
C LYS A 72 22.79 -12.69 7.41
N LEU A 73 21.92 -13.01 6.46
CA LEU A 73 22.30 -13.79 5.30
C LEU A 73 23.31 -13.00 4.45
N PRO A 74 24.17 -13.67 3.67
CA PRO A 74 25.02 -13.01 2.69
C PRO A 74 24.17 -12.12 1.78
N ILE A 75 24.57 -10.85 1.65
CA ILE A 75 23.89 -9.88 0.78
C ILE A 75 24.50 -10.02 -0.61
N PRO A 76 23.75 -10.52 -1.62
CA PRO A 76 24.23 -10.56 -3.00
C PRO A 76 24.41 -9.16 -3.58
N ASP A 77 24.98 -9.07 -4.79
CA ASP A 77 25.07 -7.80 -5.50
C ASP A 77 23.67 -7.23 -5.81
N PRO A 78 23.55 -5.90 -6.05
CA PRO A 78 22.24 -5.26 -6.24
C PRO A 78 21.42 -5.83 -7.40
N GLU A 79 22.06 -6.32 -8.47
CA GLU A 79 21.35 -6.88 -9.61
C GLU A 79 20.74 -8.23 -9.21
N GLN A 80 21.53 -9.13 -8.64
CA GLN A 80 21.05 -10.42 -8.14
C GLN A 80 20.00 -10.24 -7.02
N MET A 81 20.19 -9.29 -6.10
CA MET A 81 19.18 -8.97 -5.08
C MET A 81 17.84 -8.57 -5.72
N SER A 82 17.88 -7.73 -6.76
CA SER A 82 16.66 -7.30 -7.45
C SER A 82 15.93 -8.45 -8.14
N GLN A 83 16.68 -9.44 -8.68
CA GLN A 83 16.11 -10.64 -9.27
C GLN A 83 15.44 -11.49 -8.20
N HIS A 84 16.12 -11.76 -7.08
CA HIS A 84 15.55 -12.54 -5.98
C HIS A 84 14.25 -11.92 -5.45
N MET A 85 14.20 -10.60 -5.28
CA MET A 85 12.98 -9.90 -4.84
C MET A 85 11.83 -10.04 -5.85
N LYS A 86 12.12 -9.92 -7.15
CA LYS A 86 11.12 -10.12 -8.21
C LYS A 86 10.65 -11.56 -8.29
N ASP A 87 11.57 -12.52 -8.20
CA ASP A 87 11.26 -13.95 -8.27
C ASP A 87 10.34 -14.37 -7.12
N VAL A 88 10.58 -13.86 -5.90
CA VAL A 88 9.67 -14.08 -4.77
C VAL A 88 8.30 -13.47 -5.04
N ALA A 89 8.22 -12.25 -5.59
CA ALA A 89 6.96 -11.63 -5.93
C ALA A 89 6.19 -12.43 -7.01
N TYR A 90 6.87 -12.87 -8.08
CA TYR A 90 6.28 -13.71 -9.13
C TYR A 90 5.85 -15.08 -8.62
N TYR A 91 6.64 -15.68 -7.73
CA TYR A 91 6.28 -16.92 -7.04
C TYR A 91 4.97 -16.75 -6.25
N LEU A 92 4.80 -15.59 -5.60
CA LEU A 92 3.57 -15.19 -4.90
C LEU A 92 2.47 -14.64 -5.83
N ARG A 93 2.62 -14.78 -7.16
CA ARG A 93 1.64 -14.37 -8.18
C ARG A 93 1.41 -12.86 -8.31
N ALA A 94 2.43 -12.06 -8.06
CA ALA A 94 2.42 -10.68 -8.54
C ALA A 94 2.51 -10.65 -10.07
N ASP A 95 1.69 -9.82 -10.71
CA ASP A 95 1.73 -9.56 -12.16
C ASP A 95 2.67 -8.39 -12.48
#